data_AF-A0A3D6AKI2-F1
#
_entry.id   AF-A0A3D6AKI2-F1
#
_cell.length_a   1.000
_cell.length_b   1.000
_cell.length_c   1.000
_cell.angle_alpha   90.00
_cell.angle_beta   90.00
_cell.angle_gamma   90.00
#
_symmetry.space_group_name_H-M   'P 1'
#
loop_
_entity.id
_entity.type
_entity.pdbx_description
1 polymer ?
#
loop_
_entity_poly.entity_id
_entity_poly.type
_entity_poly.pdbx_seq_one_letter_code
_entity_poly.pdbx_strand_id
1 'polypeptide(L)'
;MLDFAGISIFMFGNKVDPTSSGILQSGGMFEEFDIACAKGIKILPLGFTEHVARQLYDKVKASLSTYYPRATPAFSQLFDELGDGSRSLDDQMKTTLAALAELQKM
;
A
#
# COMPACT_ATOMS: atom_id res chain seq x y z
N MET A 1 18.31 1.30 -2.63
CA MET A 1 17.45 0.10 -2.51
C MET A 1 16.28 0.21 -3.48
N LEU A 2 15.50 1.30 -3.41
CA LEU A 2 14.38 1.55 -4.32
C LEU A 2 14.78 1.73 -5.80
N ASP A 3 16.03 2.07 -6.11
CA ASP A 3 16.50 2.30 -7.49
C ASP A 3 16.37 1.09 -8.43
N PHE A 4 16.20 -0.12 -7.88
CA PHE A 4 16.03 -1.35 -8.66
C PHE A 4 14.63 -1.97 -8.53
N ALA A 5 13.70 -1.30 -7.84
CA ALA A 5 12.36 -1.82 -7.58
C ALA A 5 11.35 -1.32 -8.62
N GLY A 6 10.55 -2.25 -9.18
CA GLY A 6 9.42 -1.90 -10.06
C GLY A 6 8.12 -1.61 -9.30
N ILE A 7 8.04 -2.01 -8.03
CA ILE A 7 6.90 -1.82 -7.14
C ILE A 7 7.38 -1.74 -5.70
N SER A 8 6.72 -0.89 -4.89
CA SER A 8 6.87 -0.85 -3.44
C SER A 8 5.54 -1.24 -2.79
N ILE A 9 5.59 -2.26 -1.92
CA ILE A 9 4.42 -2.77 -1.19
C ILE A 9 4.54 -2.32 0.27
N PHE A 10 3.51 -1.67 0.78
CA PHE A 10 3.47 -1.14 2.15
C PHE A 10 2.51 -1.96 3.00
N MET A 11 3.00 -2.45 4.14
CA MET A 11 2.23 -3.25 5.09
C MET A 11 2.55 -2.84 6.54
N PHE A 12 1.53 -2.77 7.39
CA PHE A 12 1.59 -2.32 8.78
C PHE A 12 2.17 -0.91 8.92
N GLY A 13 3.26 -0.76 9.69
CA GLY A 13 3.98 0.50 9.85
C GLY A 13 3.86 1.10 11.23
N ASN A 14 3.98 0.25 12.24
CA ASN A 14 4.08 0.68 13.61
C ASN A 14 5.46 0.33 14.18
N LYS A 15 5.79 0.96 15.31
CA LYS A 15 6.97 0.65 16.11
C LYS A 15 6.65 0.85 17.58
N VAL A 16 7.39 0.16 18.45
CA VAL A 16 7.32 0.41 19.88
C VAL A 16 7.97 1.76 20.17
N ASP A 17 7.33 2.58 20.99
CA ASP A 17 7.93 3.81 21.48
C ASP A 17 9.14 3.46 22.37
N PRO A 18 10.33 4.05 22.15
CA PRO A 18 11.49 3.77 22.98
C PRO A 18 11.37 4.37 24.39
N THR A 19 10.48 5.35 24.58
CA THR A 19 10.28 6.10 25.83
C THR A 19 9.04 5.66 26.61
N SER A 20 8.04 5.12 25.92
CA SER A 20 6.83 4.56 26.50
C SER A 20 6.61 3.15 25.93
N SER A 21 6.02 2.19 26.64
CA SER A 21 5.69 0.89 26.03
C SER A 21 4.50 0.96 25.04
N GLY A 22 4.22 2.15 24.48
CA GLY A 22 3.17 2.41 23.51
C GLY A 22 3.57 2.05 22.08
N ILE A 23 2.59 2.14 21.17
CA ILE A 23 2.76 1.88 19.74
C ILE A 23 2.67 3.20 18.99
N LEU A 24 3.71 3.54 18.22
CA LEU A 24 3.80 4.73 17.38
C LEU A 24 3.79 4.35 15.90
N GLN A 25 3.45 5.32 15.06
CA GLN A 25 3.58 5.20 13.61
C GLN A 25 5.07 5.19 13.21
N SER A 26 5.42 4.38 12.22
CA SER A 26 6.77 4.31 11.69
C SER A 26 7.01 5.42 10.66
N GLY A 27 7.61 6.53 11.12
CA GLY A 27 7.93 7.69 10.27
C GLY A 27 8.70 7.34 8.99
N GLY A 28 9.68 6.44 9.08
CA GLY A 28 10.47 6.00 7.92
C GLY A 28 9.63 5.35 6.82
N MET A 29 8.45 4.81 7.13
CA MET A 29 7.57 4.26 6.10
C MET A 29 6.94 5.36 5.24
N PHE A 30 6.65 6.54 5.81
CA PHE A 30 6.22 7.70 5.02
C PHE A 30 7.34 8.23 4.14
N GLU A 31 8.58 8.27 4.66
CA GLU A 31 9.75 8.69 3.90
C GLU A 31 9.98 7.78 2.68
N GLU A 32 9.93 6.46 2.85
CA GLU A 32 10.05 5.50 1.74
C GLU A 32 8.89 5.60 0.74
N PHE A 33 7.68 5.92 1.21
CA PHE A 33 6.55 6.21 0.32
C PHE A 33 6.82 7.43 -0.56
N ASP A 34 7.29 8.53 0.02
CA ASP A 34 7.57 9.75 -0.72
C ASP A 34 8.75 9.56 -1.70
N ILE A 35 9.80 8.83 -1.29
CA ILE A 35 10.92 8.47 -2.17
C ILE A 35 10.44 7.60 -3.34
N ALA A 36 9.61 6.59 -3.08
CA ALA A 36 9.09 5.71 -4.12
C ALA A 36 8.19 6.47 -5.11
N CYS A 37 7.35 7.39 -4.62
CA CYS A 37 6.56 8.30 -5.47
C CYS A 37 7.47 9.18 -6.35
N ALA A 38 8.48 9.80 -5.76
CA ALA A 38 9.42 10.67 -6.48
C ALA A 38 10.21 9.92 -7.57
N LYS A 39 10.44 8.63 -7.38
CA LYS A 39 11.09 7.73 -8.36
C LYS A 39 10.13 7.15 -9.40
N GLY A 40 8.82 7.45 -9.32
CA GLY A 40 7.82 6.88 -10.22
C GLY A 40 7.60 5.38 -10.03
N ILE A 41 7.95 4.84 -8.86
CA ILE A 41 7.75 3.43 -8.52
C ILE A 41 6.26 3.22 -8.21
N LYS A 42 5.68 2.12 -8.69
CA LYS A 42 4.29 1.75 -8.40
C LYS A 42 4.13 1.51 -6.89
N ILE A 43 3.09 2.10 -6.28
CA ILE A 43 2.88 2.06 -4.83
C ILE A 43 1.64 1.25 -4.46
N LEU A 44 1.83 0.10 -3.83
CA LEU A 44 0.73 -0.76 -3.39
C LEU A 44 0.64 -0.81 -1.86
N PRO A 45 -0.15 0.08 -1.22
CA PRO A 45 -0.44 -0.01 0.19
C PRO A 45 -1.51 -1.07 0.49
N LEU A 46 -1.21 -1.98 1.41
CA LEU A 46 -2.13 -3.00 1.89
C LEU A 46 -2.93 -2.45 3.06
N GLY A 47 -4.00 -1.70 2.77
CA GLY A 47 -4.80 -0.97 3.76
C GLY A 47 -5.31 -1.84 4.92
N PHE A 48 -5.68 -3.09 4.63
CA PHE A 48 -6.15 -4.06 5.61
C PHE A 48 -5.14 -4.38 6.73
N THR A 49 -3.87 -4.03 6.56
CA THR A 49 -2.82 -4.22 7.57
C THR A 49 -2.71 -3.07 8.57
N GLU A 50 -3.56 -2.05 8.44
CA GLU A 50 -3.69 -0.91 9.35
C GLU A 50 -2.41 -0.05 9.49
N HIS A 51 -2.36 0.81 10.52
CA HIS A 51 -1.25 1.71 10.82
C HIS A 51 -0.86 2.68 9.69
N VAL A 52 0.40 2.74 9.27
CA VAL A 52 0.83 3.64 8.19
C VAL A 52 0.28 3.14 6.85
N ALA A 53 0.25 1.82 6.62
CA ALA A 53 -0.28 1.25 5.39
C ALA A 53 -1.73 1.67 5.14
N ARG A 54 -2.58 1.76 6.18
CA ARG A 54 -3.93 2.34 6.08
C ARG A 54 -3.92 3.79 5.63
N GLN A 55 -3.12 4.63 6.26
CA GLN A 55 -3.03 6.05 5.91
C GLN A 55 -2.53 6.26 4.48
N LEU A 56 -1.55 5.46 4.05
CA LEU A 56 -1.06 5.47 2.68
C LEU A 56 -2.11 4.94 1.71
N TYR A 57 -2.86 3.91 2.07
CA TYR A 57 -3.99 3.40 1.31
C TYR A 57 -5.05 4.49 1.11
N ASP A 58 -5.48 5.18 2.17
CA ASP A 58 -6.49 6.24 2.08
C ASP A 58 -6.00 7.39 1.19
N LYS A 59 -4.71 7.78 1.33
CA LYS A 59 -4.05 8.80 0.48
C LYS A 59 -4.06 8.40 -1.00
N VAL A 60 -3.65 7.17 -1.32
CA VAL A 60 -3.61 6.68 -2.69
C VAL A 60 -5.02 6.51 -3.24
N LYS A 61 -5.96 5.97 -2.45
CA LYS A 61 -7.35 5.74 -2.86
C LYS A 61 -8.06 7.05 -3.21
N ALA A 62 -7.89 8.09 -2.38
CA ALA A 62 -8.47 9.41 -2.61
C ALA A 62 -8.02 10.04 -3.94
N SER A 63 -6.88 9.63 -4.48
CA SER A 63 -6.31 10.15 -5.73
C SER A 63 -5.84 9.01 -6.66
N LEU A 64 -6.62 7.93 -6.75
CA LEU A 64 -6.19 6.69 -7.41
C LEU A 64 -5.75 6.92 -8.87
N SER A 65 -6.44 7.80 -9.59
CA SER A 65 -6.11 8.15 -10.99
C SER A 65 -4.77 8.87 -11.14
N THR A 66 -4.28 9.54 -10.10
CA THR A 66 -2.96 10.19 -10.11
C THR A 66 -1.84 9.16 -9.97
N TYR A 67 -2.02 8.20 -9.06
CA TYR A 67 -1.05 7.13 -8.83
C TYR A 67 -1.10 6.04 -9.91
N TYR A 68 -2.28 5.79 -10.46
CA TYR A 68 -2.52 4.80 -11.49
C TYR A 68 -3.37 5.35 -12.65
N PRO A 69 -2.80 6.19 -13.54
CA PRO A 69 -3.53 6.77 -14.67
C PRO A 69 -4.10 5.74 -15.65
N ARG A 70 -3.54 4.52 -15.65
CA ARG A 70 -3.97 3.38 -16.48
C ARG A 70 -4.67 2.28 -15.67
N ALA A 71 -5.20 2.60 -14.48
CA ALA A 71 -5.91 1.64 -13.66
C ALA A 71 -7.06 1.00 -14.45
N THR A 72 -7.08 -0.34 -14.48
CA THR A 72 -8.22 -1.09 -15.02
C THR A 72 -9.38 -1.05 -14.02
N PRO A 73 -10.63 -1.27 -14.46
CA PRO A 73 -11.75 -1.46 -13.54
C PRO A 73 -11.51 -2.62 -12.56
N ALA A 74 -10.89 -3.70 -13.04
CA ALA A 74 -10.51 -4.85 -12.22
C ALA A 74 -9.50 -4.46 -11.13
N PHE A 75 -8.43 -3.74 -11.49
CA PHE A 75 -7.47 -3.25 -10.51
C PHE A 75 -8.12 -2.29 -9.50
N SER A 76 -9.00 -1.40 -9.94
CA SER A 76 -9.69 -0.46 -9.06
C SER A 76 -10.55 -1.17 -8.00
N GLN A 77 -11.27 -2.22 -8.41
CA GLN A 77 -12.03 -3.06 -7.49
C GLN A 77 -11.12 -3.83 -6.54
N LEU A 78 -10.04 -4.45 -7.05
CA LEU A 78 -9.06 -5.13 -6.20
C LEU A 78 -8.43 -4.17 -5.19
N PHE A 79 -8.15 -2.93 -5.59
CA PHE A 79 -7.63 -1.90 -4.71
C PHE A 79 -8.62 -1.57 -3.60
N ASP A 80 -9.93 -1.45 -3.90
CA ASP A 80 -10.96 -1.30 -2.87
C ASP A 80 -10.95 -2.44 -1.85
N GLU A 81 -10.81 -3.68 -2.32
CA GLU A 81 -10.76 -4.86 -1.46
C GLU A 81 -9.51 -4.90 -0.56
N LEU A 82 -8.37 -4.38 -1.03
CA LEU A 82 -7.15 -4.23 -0.21
C LEU A 82 -7.34 -3.25 0.94
N GLY A 83 -8.35 -2.37 0.87
CA GLY A 83 -8.75 -1.49 1.96
C GLY A 83 -9.74 -2.12 2.94
N ASP A 84 -10.35 -3.27 2.62
CA ASP A 84 -11.43 -3.84 3.43
C ASP A 84 -10.89 -4.77 4.53
N GLY A 85 -10.73 -4.22 5.74
CA GLY A 85 -10.25 -4.96 6.90
C GLY A 85 -11.22 -6.02 7.44
N SER A 86 -12.44 -6.13 6.90
CA SER A 86 -13.41 -7.15 7.33
C SER A 86 -13.21 -8.52 6.65
N ARG A 87 -12.39 -8.56 5.59
CA ARG A 87 -12.12 -9.78 4.81
C ARG A 87 -11.15 -10.71 5.53
N SER A 88 -11.25 -12.00 5.21
CA SER A 88 -10.32 -13.00 5.73
C SER A 88 -8.89 -12.80 5.20
N LEU A 89 -7.89 -13.31 5.93
CA LEU A 89 -6.49 -13.26 5.47
C LEU A 89 -6.29 -14.02 4.15
N ASP A 90 -6.98 -15.15 3.97
CA ASP A 90 -6.92 -15.94 2.73
C ASP A 90 -7.45 -15.14 1.53
N ASP A 91 -8.54 -14.40 1.72
CA ASP A 91 -9.10 -13.56 0.67
C ASP A 91 -8.22 -12.34 0.41
N GLN A 92 -7.63 -11.74 1.46
CA GLN A 92 -6.66 -10.65 1.30
C GLN A 92 -5.40 -11.10 0.56
N MET A 93 -4.92 -12.31 0.82
CA MET A 93 -3.79 -12.90 0.08
C MET A 93 -4.15 -13.07 -1.41
N LYS A 94 -5.33 -13.61 -1.73
CA LYS A 94 -5.81 -13.75 -3.12
C LYS A 94 -5.94 -12.39 -3.80
N THR A 95 -6.54 -11.41 -3.15
CA THR A 95 -6.70 -10.04 -3.67
C THR A 95 -5.33 -9.40 -3.92
N THR A 96 -4.38 -9.54 -2.99
CA THR A 96 -3.01 -9.02 -3.15
C THR A 96 -2.32 -9.63 -4.37
N LEU A 97 -2.37 -10.94 -4.55
CA LEU A 97 -1.79 -11.62 -5.71
C LEU A 97 -2.47 -11.20 -7.02
N ALA A 98 -3.80 -11.07 -7.03
CA ALA A 98 -4.54 -10.61 -8.19
C ALA A 98 -4.19 -9.16 -8.57
N ALA A 99 -4.05 -8.27 -7.58
CA ALA A 99 -3.64 -6.89 -7.80
C ALA A 99 -2.23 -6.81 -8.41
N LEU A 100 -1.29 -7.63 -7.91
CA LEU A 100 0.05 -7.73 -8.49
C LEU A 100 0.03 -8.24 -9.94
N ALA A 101 -0.83 -9.22 -10.24
CA ALA A 101 -1.00 -9.74 -11.59
C ALA A 101 -1.59 -8.69 -12.56
N GLU A 102 -2.54 -7.86 -12.11
CA GLU A 102 -3.03 -6.71 -12.90
C GLU A 102 -1.93 -5.67 -13.11
N LEU A 103 -1.14 -5.35 -12.08
CA LEU A 103 -0.05 -4.39 -12.17
C LEU A 103 1.08 -4.80 -13.12
N GLN A 104 1.27 -6.11 -13.37
CA GLN A 104 2.21 -6.60 -14.38
C GLN A 104 1.77 -6.30 -15.83
N LYS A 105 0.47 -6.12 -16.05
CA LYS A 105 -0.09 -5.84 -17.39
C LYS A 105 -0.04 -4.35 -17.75
N MET A 106 0.16 -3.49 -16.76
CA MET A 106 0.17 -2.02 -16.84
C MET A 106 1.58 -1.45 -16.90
#